data_AF-A0A7C3BYG0-F1
#
_entry.id   AF-A0A7C3BYG0-F1
#
_cell.length_a   1.000
_cell.length_b   1.000
_cell.length_c   1.000
_cell.angle_alpha   90.00
_cell.angle_beta   90.00
_cell.angle_gamma   90.00
#
_symmetry.space_group_name_H-M   'P 1'
#
loop_
_entity.id
_entity.type
_entity.pdbx_description
1 polymer ?
#
loop_
_entity_poly.entity_id
_entity_poly.type
_entity_poly.pdbx_seq_one_letter_code
_entity_poly.pdbx_strand_id
1 'polypeptide(L)'
;MEENWAELSPDEKREARFKRWLSPPGVTFSSPQAEKGYKERVTRFIKAFQLKKPDRVPCILPASNYAAYYAGMDLRTVMYDYDKLAEAWLKFFRDFKDELDTYIPPALVPPGKALEIVDYKLYKWPGHGISGDTTSYQCVESEYMHADEYEALIKDPSNFWLRIYLPRIFGAFKAFPQLPP
;
A
#
# COMPACT_ATOMS: atom_id res chain seq x y z
N MET A 1 -7.69 18.98 -13.76
CA MET A 1 -7.30 19.78 -12.58
C MET A 1 -8.04 21.10 -12.73
N GLU A 2 -8.60 21.65 -11.65
CA GLU A 2 -9.20 22.98 -11.71
C GLU A 2 -8.15 23.98 -12.23
N GLU A 3 -8.57 24.90 -13.10
CA GLU A 3 -7.67 25.78 -13.88
C GLU A 3 -6.74 26.64 -13.01
N ASN A 4 -7.06 26.83 -11.72
CA ASN A 4 -6.31 27.68 -10.79
C ASN A 4 -5.53 26.89 -9.72
N TRP A 5 -5.36 25.57 -9.85
CA TRP A 5 -4.76 24.75 -8.79
C TRP A 5 -3.35 25.18 -8.39
N ALA A 6 -2.54 25.66 -9.34
CA ALA A 6 -1.17 26.11 -9.05
C ALA A 6 -1.15 27.34 -8.11
N GLU A 7 -2.14 28.22 -8.25
CA GLU A 7 -2.25 29.52 -7.57
C GLU A 7 -2.78 29.40 -6.13
N LEU A 8 -3.45 28.30 -5.80
CA LEU A 8 -3.98 28.07 -4.46
C LEU A 8 -2.86 27.89 -3.41
N SER A 9 -3.06 28.48 -2.23
CA SER A 9 -2.26 28.23 -1.04
C SER A 9 -2.38 26.76 -0.58
N PRO A 10 -1.45 26.28 0.28
CA PRO A 10 -1.55 24.93 0.84
C PRO A 10 -2.87 24.65 1.57
N ASP A 11 -3.41 25.65 2.28
CA ASP A 11 -4.66 25.54 3.02
C ASP A 11 -5.88 25.46 2.09
N GLU A 12 -5.91 26.27 1.02
CA GLU A 12 -6.96 26.20 -0.01
C GLU A 12 -6.92 24.88 -0.76
N LYS A 13 -5.73 24.39 -1.12
CA LYS A 13 -5.55 23.04 -1.71
C LYS A 13 -6.07 21.95 -0.78
N ARG A 14 -5.84 22.08 0.53
CA ARG A 14 -6.35 21.14 1.54
C ARG A 14 -7.88 21.19 1.62
N GLU A 15 -8.46 22.38 1.68
CA GLU A 15 -9.91 22.55 1.73
C GLU A 15 -10.59 22.04 0.45
N ALA A 16 -9.99 22.27 -0.72
CA ALA A 16 -10.46 21.71 -1.98
C ALA A 16 -10.44 20.17 -1.97
N ARG A 17 -9.38 19.55 -1.44
CA ARG A 17 -9.32 18.09 -1.23
C ARG A 17 -10.42 17.59 -0.29
N PHE A 18 -10.68 18.30 0.80
CA PHE A 18 -11.75 17.95 1.74
C PHE A 18 -13.15 18.06 1.13
N LYS A 19 -13.43 19.13 0.38
CA LYS A 19 -14.69 19.29 -0.36
C LYS A 19 -14.89 18.17 -1.38
N ARG A 20 -13.85 17.85 -2.15
CA ARG A 20 -13.89 16.73 -3.11
C ARG A 20 -14.09 15.38 -2.41
N TRP A 21 -13.54 15.20 -1.21
CA TRP A 21 -13.74 13.96 -0.45
C TRP A 21 -15.16 13.85 0.13
N LEU A 22 -15.73 14.95 0.64
CA LEU A 22 -17.12 14.99 1.12
C LEU A 22 -18.16 14.81 0.02
N SER A 23 -17.85 15.31 -1.18
CA SER A 23 -18.71 15.26 -2.37
C SER A 23 -17.93 14.71 -3.57
N PRO A 24 -17.69 13.39 -3.62
CA PRO A 24 -16.85 12.78 -4.65
C PRO A 24 -17.52 12.85 -6.04
N PRO A 25 -16.82 13.37 -7.07
CA PRO A 25 -17.39 13.51 -8.40
C PRO A 25 -17.59 12.12 -9.04
N GLY A 26 -18.75 11.92 -9.67
CA GLY A 26 -19.07 10.68 -10.40
C GLY A 26 -19.44 9.49 -9.52
N VAL A 27 -19.64 9.69 -8.21
CA VAL A 27 -20.09 8.62 -7.31
C VAL A 27 -21.61 8.65 -7.18
N THR A 28 -22.24 7.51 -7.46
CA THR A 28 -23.65 7.27 -7.17
C THR A 28 -23.75 6.38 -5.94
N PHE A 29 -24.35 6.90 -4.87
CA PHE A 29 -24.59 6.11 -3.65
C PHE A 29 -25.76 5.15 -3.86
N SER A 30 -25.66 3.94 -3.30
CA SER A 30 -26.70 2.92 -3.40
C SER A 30 -27.97 3.27 -2.62
N SER A 31 -27.89 4.16 -1.64
CA SER A 31 -29.03 4.66 -0.87
C SER A 31 -28.70 5.98 -0.16
N PRO A 32 -29.71 6.75 0.28
CA PRO A 32 -29.51 7.93 1.13
C PRO A 32 -28.76 7.60 2.44
N GLN A 33 -28.97 6.41 3.00
CA GLN A 33 -28.27 5.94 4.19
C GLN A 33 -26.78 5.69 3.89
N ALA A 34 -26.45 5.12 2.73
CA ALA A 34 -25.07 4.92 2.31
C ALA A 34 -24.33 6.26 2.13
N GLU A 35 -24.99 7.26 1.52
CA GLU A 35 -24.45 8.61 1.39
C GLU A 35 -24.20 9.26 2.77
N LYS A 36 -25.20 9.18 3.66
CA LYS A 36 -25.08 9.71 5.02
C LYS A 36 -23.91 9.08 5.77
N GLY A 37 -23.82 7.74 5.79
CA GLY A 37 -22.73 7.03 6.46
C GLY A 37 -21.35 7.33 5.87
N TYR A 38 -21.26 7.50 4.55
CA TYR A 38 -20.04 7.96 3.89
C TYR A 38 -19.62 9.36 4.38
N LYS A 39 -20.52 10.34 4.34
CA LYS A 39 -20.24 11.71 4.77
C LYS A 39 -19.86 11.81 6.23
N GLU A 40 -20.48 11.01 7.10
CA GLU A 40 -20.14 10.92 8.52
C GLU A 40 -18.69 10.41 8.71
N ARG A 41 -18.31 9.31 8.04
CA ARG A 41 -16.93 8.78 8.07
C ARG A 41 -15.90 9.78 7.54
N VAL A 42 -16.18 10.40 6.39
CA VAL A 42 -15.27 11.42 5.81
C VAL A 42 -15.12 12.62 6.75
N THR A 43 -16.21 13.12 7.32
CA THR A 43 -16.19 14.23 8.28
C THR A 43 -15.36 13.89 9.51
N ARG A 44 -15.44 12.65 10.00
CA ARG A 44 -14.65 12.14 11.13
C ARG A 44 -13.15 12.23 10.85
N PHE A 45 -12.71 11.77 9.68
CA PHE A 45 -11.31 11.89 9.26
C PHE A 45 -10.87 13.33 9.08
N ILE A 46 -11.67 14.18 8.41
CA ILE A 46 -11.35 15.59 8.20
C ILE A 46 -11.13 16.30 9.54
N LYS A 47 -12.02 16.09 10.52
CA LYS A 47 -11.88 16.67 11.86
C LYS A 47 -10.59 16.19 12.55
N ALA A 48 -10.30 14.89 12.49
CA ALA A 48 -9.07 14.34 13.05
C ALA A 48 -7.81 14.95 12.41
N PHE A 49 -7.76 15.07 11.07
CA PHE A 49 -6.64 15.69 10.36
C PHE A 49 -6.49 17.19 10.66
N GLN A 50 -7.58 17.87 10.99
CA GLN A 50 -7.56 19.28 11.40
C GLN A 50 -7.33 19.47 12.91
N LEU A 51 -7.02 18.42 13.67
CA LEU A 51 -6.85 18.46 15.13
C LEU A 51 -8.10 18.98 15.87
N LYS A 52 -9.29 18.74 15.30
CA LYS A 52 -10.59 19.06 15.92
C LYS A 52 -11.17 17.80 16.56
N LYS A 53 -12.08 17.96 17.52
CA LYS A 53 -12.79 16.82 18.14
C LYS A 53 -13.79 16.19 17.15
N PRO A 54 -13.57 14.94 16.69
CA PRO A 54 -14.58 14.21 15.91
C PRO A 54 -15.72 13.70 16.82
N ASP A 55 -16.74 13.11 16.21
CA ASP A 55 -17.84 12.43 16.91
C ASP A 55 -17.36 11.17 17.67
N ARG A 56 -16.38 10.46 17.11
CA ARG A 56 -15.60 9.40 17.77
C ARG A 56 -14.21 9.28 17.13
N VAL A 57 -13.31 8.54 17.77
CA VAL A 57 -11.99 8.23 17.20
C VAL A 57 -12.17 7.44 15.88
N PRO A 58 -11.55 7.86 14.76
CA PRO A 58 -11.54 7.07 13.53
C PRO A 58 -10.87 5.71 13.74
N CYS A 59 -11.49 4.65 13.27
CA CYS A 59 -11.01 3.28 13.38
C CYS A 59 -10.57 2.76 12.01
N ILE A 60 -9.31 2.33 11.94
CA ILE A 60 -8.72 1.65 10.79
C ILE A 60 -8.12 0.35 11.31
N LEU A 61 -8.58 -0.79 10.81
CA LEU A 61 -8.08 -2.09 11.24
C LEU A 61 -6.88 -2.50 10.36
N PRO A 62 -5.68 -2.69 10.93
CA PRO A 62 -4.53 -3.22 10.19
C PRO A 62 -4.69 -4.73 9.98
N ALA A 63 -5.61 -5.11 9.09
CA ALA A 63 -5.88 -6.53 8.82
C ALA A 63 -4.73 -7.24 8.10
N SER A 64 -3.79 -6.52 7.46
CA SER A 64 -2.67 -7.15 6.73
C SER A 64 -3.17 -8.27 5.79
N ASN A 65 -2.54 -9.44 5.82
CA ASN A 65 -2.96 -10.64 5.08
C ASN A 65 -4.08 -11.45 5.75
N TYR A 66 -4.61 -11.02 6.91
CA TYR A 66 -5.69 -11.72 7.61
C TYR A 66 -6.95 -11.86 6.74
N ALA A 67 -7.23 -10.89 5.87
CA ALA A 67 -8.37 -10.94 4.96
C ALA A 67 -8.36 -12.21 4.07
N ALA A 68 -7.18 -12.68 3.65
CA ALA A 68 -7.04 -13.93 2.91
C ALA A 68 -7.50 -15.13 3.75
N TYR A 69 -7.00 -15.25 4.98
CA TYR A 69 -7.34 -16.34 5.88
C TYR A 69 -8.80 -16.30 6.34
N TYR A 70 -9.34 -15.11 6.58
CA TYR A 70 -10.75 -14.91 6.91
C TYR A 70 -11.68 -15.41 5.79
N ALA A 71 -11.25 -15.29 4.54
CA ALA A 71 -11.96 -15.83 3.38
C ALA A 71 -11.71 -17.33 3.13
N GLY A 72 -10.96 -18.02 4.01
CA GLY A 72 -10.62 -19.44 3.86
C GLY A 72 -9.51 -19.70 2.84
N MET A 73 -8.73 -18.69 2.48
CA MET A 73 -7.60 -18.77 1.56
C MET A 73 -6.27 -18.69 2.34
N ASP A 74 -5.15 -18.72 1.62
CA ASP A 74 -3.82 -18.52 2.18
C ASP A 74 -3.06 -17.39 1.47
N LEU A 75 -1.95 -16.95 2.07
CA LEU A 75 -1.13 -15.87 1.51
C LEU A 75 -0.61 -16.21 0.11
N ARG A 76 -0.18 -17.46 -0.12
CA ARG A 76 0.33 -17.90 -1.42
C ARG A 76 -0.73 -17.74 -2.50
N THR A 77 -1.94 -18.19 -2.26
CA THR A 77 -3.05 -18.14 -3.21
C THR A 77 -3.29 -16.72 -3.69
N VAL A 78 -3.44 -15.78 -2.75
CA VAL A 78 -3.77 -14.39 -3.07
C VAL A 78 -2.59 -13.62 -3.68
N MET A 79 -1.35 -14.11 -3.55
CA MET A 79 -0.18 -13.54 -4.24
C MET A 79 -0.15 -13.88 -5.73
N TYR A 80 -0.81 -14.96 -6.18
CA TYR A 80 -0.76 -15.44 -7.56
C TYR A 80 -2.12 -15.40 -8.29
N ASP A 81 -3.23 -15.42 -7.55
CA ASP A 81 -4.59 -15.36 -8.06
C ASP A 81 -5.25 -14.04 -7.62
N TYR A 82 -5.25 -13.07 -8.55
CA TYR A 82 -5.72 -11.71 -8.28
C TYR A 82 -7.25 -11.62 -8.14
N ASP A 83 -7.99 -12.54 -8.77
CA ASP A 83 -9.44 -12.61 -8.61
C ASP A 83 -9.79 -13.08 -7.20
N LYS A 84 -9.07 -14.08 -6.69
CA LYS A 84 -9.18 -14.51 -5.28
C LYS A 84 -8.72 -13.46 -4.29
N LEU A 85 -7.66 -12.71 -4.60
CA LEU A 85 -7.24 -11.54 -3.80
C LEU A 85 -8.39 -10.54 -3.68
N ALA A 86 -9.02 -10.17 -4.80
CA ALA A 86 -10.14 -9.25 -4.79
C ALA A 86 -11.34 -9.82 -4.03
N GLU A 87 -11.68 -11.10 -4.24
CA GLU A 87 -12.76 -11.78 -3.52
C GLU A 87 -12.57 -11.74 -2.01
N ALA A 88 -11.38 -12.12 -1.51
CA ALA A 88 -11.08 -12.17 -0.09
C ALA A 88 -11.18 -10.79 0.59
N TRP A 89 -10.63 -9.75 -0.04
CA TRP A 89 -10.70 -8.39 0.50
C TRP A 89 -12.11 -7.82 0.43
N LEU A 90 -12.84 -8.04 -0.67
CA LEU A 90 -14.22 -7.59 -0.78
C LEU A 90 -15.15 -8.29 0.21
N LYS A 91 -14.93 -9.58 0.49
CA LYS A 91 -15.63 -10.30 1.56
C LYS A 91 -15.38 -9.64 2.90
N PHE A 92 -14.11 -9.46 3.26
CA PHE A 92 -13.73 -8.80 4.51
C PHE A 92 -14.35 -7.39 4.63
N PHE A 93 -14.35 -6.61 3.56
CA PHE A 93 -14.93 -5.26 3.55
C PHE A 93 -16.45 -5.22 3.65
N ARG A 94 -17.14 -6.28 3.22
CA ARG A 94 -18.60 -6.36 3.36
C ARG A 94 -19.00 -6.80 4.76
N ASP A 95 -18.25 -7.73 5.33
CA ASP A 95 -18.55 -8.33 6.63
C ASP A 95 -18.22 -7.38 7.80
N PHE A 96 -17.26 -6.46 7.63
CA PHE A 96 -16.83 -5.48 8.66
C PHE A 96 -17.17 -4.01 8.34
N LYS A 97 -18.15 -3.77 7.47
CA LYS A 97 -18.52 -2.42 6.95
C LYS A 97 -19.05 -1.46 7.99
N ASP A 98 -19.60 -1.97 9.08
CA ASP A 98 -20.27 -1.15 10.09
C ASP A 98 -19.32 -0.83 11.26
N GLU A 99 -18.24 -1.59 11.41
CA GLU A 99 -17.22 -1.48 12.44
C GLU A 99 -16.07 -0.55 12.04
N LEU A 100 -15.82 -0.39 10.73
CA LEU A 100 -14.64 0.28 10.20
C LEU A 100 -14.98 1.59 9.50
N ASP A 101 -14.11 2.59 9.67
CA ASP A 101 -14.27 3.89 9.02
C ASP A 101 -13.65 3.95 7.63
N THR A 102 -12.68 3.08 7.38
CA THR A 102 -12.00 2.94 6.09
C THR A 102 -11.34 1.57 6.01
N TYR A 103 -10.84 1.26 4.82
CA TYR A 103 -10.21 0.00 4.49
C TYR A 103 -8.80 0.19 3.97
N ILE A 104 -7.94 -0.77 4.30
CA ILE A 104 -6.62 -0.88 3.70
C ILE A 104 -6.73 -1.89 2.55
N PRO A 105 -6.44 -1.49 1.30
CA PRO A 105 -6.40 -2.42 0.17
C PRO A 105 -5.29 -3.47 0.38
N PRO A 106 -5.19 -4.51 -0.46
CA PRO A 106 -4.14 -5.53 -0.37
C PRO A 106 -2.72 -5.03 -0.69
N ALA A 107 -2.35 -3.80 -0.32
CA ALA A 107 -1.07 -3.16 -0.62
C ALA A 107 0.15 -3.90 -0.02
N LEU A 108 -0.06 -4.72 1.02
CA LEU A 108 0.96 -5.54 1.66
C LEU A 108 0.97 -7.00 1.18
N VAL A 109 0.34 -7.27 0.04
CA VAL A 109 0.43 -8.55 -0.67
C VAL A 109 1.11 -8.29 -2.02
N PRO A 110 2.45 -8.28 -2.08
CA PRO A 110 3.15 -8.14 -3.34
C PRO A 110 2.76 -9.26 -4.32
N PRO A 111 2.59 -8.96 -5.62
CA PRO A 111 2.26 -9.96 -6.61
C PRO A 111 3.43 -10.93 -6.82
N GLY A 112 3.24 -12.21 -6.48
CA GLY A 112 4.28 -13.23 -6.52
C GLY A 112 4.90 -13.37 -7.92
N LYS A 113 4.06 -13.31 -8.96
CA LYS A 113 4.53 -13.41 -10.35
C LYS A 113 5.47 -12.26 -10.75
N ALA A 114 5.19 -11.04 -10.29
CA ALA A 114 6.04 -9.90 -10.59
C ALA A 114 7.38 -10.01 -9.86
N LEU A 115 7.37 -10.43 -8.58
CA LEU A 115 8.58 -10.65 -7.79
C LEU A 115 9.51 -11.71 -8.41
N GLU A 116 8.95 -12.79 -8.95
CA GLU A 116 9.70 -13.79 -9.70
C GLU A 116 10.35 -13.21 -10.96
N ILE A 117 9.60 -12.42 -11.75
CA ILE A 117 10.10 -11.82 -13.00
C ILE A 117 11.31 -10.92 -12.75
N VAL A 118 11.28 -10.13 -11.66
CA VAL A 118 12.39 -9.24 -11.32
C VAL A 118 13.52 -9.95 -10.57
N ASP A 119 13.39 -11.25 -10.31
CA ASP A 119 14.30 -12.05 -9.49
C ASP A 119 14.60 -11.36 -8.15
N TYR A 120 13.53 -11.12 -7.37
CA TYR A 120 13.63 -10.45 -6.07
C TYR A 120 14.27 -11.36 -5.01
N LYS A 121 15.30 -10.85 -4.31
CA LYS A 121 16.17 -11.64 -3.42
C LYS A 121 16.08 -11.26 -1.95
N LEU A 122 15.58 -10.06 -1.64
CA LEU A 122 15.57 -9.54 -0.27
C LEU A 122 14.62 -10.32 0.64
N TYR A 123 13.49 -10.80 0.10
CA TYR A 123 12.53 -11.62 0.86
C TYR A 123 12.28 -12.95 0.17
N LYS A 124 12.02 -13.96 0.99
CA LYS A 124 11.37 -15.21 0.61
C LYS A 124 9.89 -15.15 1.00
N TRP A 125 9.04 -15.83 0.24
CA TRP A 125 7.60 -15.84 0.44
C TRP A 125 7.03 -17.24 0.23
N PRO A 126 5.79 -17.51 0.65
CA PRO A 126 5.22 -18.85 0.59
C PRO A 126 5.29 -19.45 -0.82
N GLY A 127 5.96 -20.60 -0.94
CA GLY A 127 6.17 -21.27 -2.23
C GLY A 127 7.37 -20.76 -3.03
N HIS A 128 8.13 -19.79 -2.51
CA HIS A 128 9.35 -19.26 -3.10
C HIS A 128 10.43 -19.02 -2.04
N GLY A 129 11.23 -20.06 -1.78
CA GLY A 129 12.32 -20.05 -0.81
C GLY A 129 11.93 -20.45 0.62
N ILE A 130 10.63 -20.50 0.93
CA ILE A 130 10.04 -21.01 2.18
C ILE A 130 8.80 -21.86 1.88
N SER A 131 8.29 -22.59 2.88
CA SER A 131 7.15 -23.50 2.72
C SER A 131 5.90 -22.77 2.21
N GLY A 132 5.11 -23.48 1.39
CA GLY A 132 3.91 -22.93 0.76
C GLY A 132 2.77 -22.57 1.74
N ASP A 133 2.78 -23.15 2.94
CA ASP A 133 1.83 -22.92 4.03
C ASP A 133 2.29 -21.85 5.02
N THR A 134 3.44 -21.21 4.78
CA THR A 134 3.93 -20.12 5.64
C THR A 134 2.99 -18.92 5.55
N THR A 135 2.75 -18.26 6.68
CA THR A 135 1.78 -17.16 6.77
C THR A 135 2.39 -15.77 6.63
N SER A 136 3.69 -15.68 6.35
CA SER A 136 4.47 -14.45 6.33
C SER A 136 5.58 -14.48 5.27
N TYR A 137 6.30 -13.37 5.19
CA TYR A 137 7.53 -13.22 4.41
C TYR A 137 8.74 -13.42 5.33
N GLN A 138 9.82 -13.97 4.80
CA GLN A 138 11.10 -14.05 5.51
C GLN A 138 12.09 -13.08 4.88
N CYS A 139 12.58 -12.12 5.66
CA CYS A 139 13.71 -11.28 5.26
C CYS A 139 14.98 -12.15 5.17
N VAL A 140 15.75 -11.99 4.09
CA VAL A 140 17.04 -12.63 3.92
C VAL A 140 18.10 -11.65 4.41
N GLU A 141 18.64 -11.86 5.61
CA GLU A 141 19.61 -10.97 6.29
C GLU A 141 21.03 -11.05 5.69
N SER A 142 21.15 -10.82 4.38
CA SER A 142 22.46 -10.65 3.73
C SER A 142 22.98 -9.22 3.87
N GLU A 143 24.28 -9.04 3.70
CA GLU A 143 24.89 -7.72 3.64
C GLU A 143 24.65 -7.08 2.27
N TYR A 144 23.61 -6.26 2.15
CA TYR A 144 23.26 -5.56 0.89
C TYR A 144 23.90 -4.17 0.76
N MET A 145 24.51 -3.67 1.82
CA MET A 145 25.34 -2.47 1.84
C MET A 145 26.53 -2.75 2.77
N HIS A 146 27.73 -2.60 2.25
CA HIS A 146 28.96 -2.82 3.00
C HIS A 146 29.38 -1.54 3.74
N ALA A 147 30.19 -1.70 4.79
CA ALA A 147 30.63 -0.59 5.64
C ALA A 147 31.48 0.47 4.91
N ASP A 148 32.11 0.13 3.79
CA ASP A 148 32.89 1.06 2.96
C ASP A 148 32.03 1.83 1.93
N GLU A 149 30.72 1.57 1.86
CA GLU A 149 29.82 2.17 0.88
C GLU A 149 29.01 3.36 1.41
N TYR A 150 29.14 3.71 2.70
CA TYR A 150 28.43 4.85 3.29
C TYR A 150 28.75 6.16 2.54
N GLU A 151 30.02 6.38 2.19
CA GLU A 151 30.42 7.57 1.43
C GLU A 151 29.76 7.62 0.05
N ALA A 152 29.60 6.48 -0.63
CA ALA A 152 28.93 6.42 -1.92
C ALA A 152 27.44 6.77 -1.80
N LEU A 153 26.75 6.24 -0.77
CA LEU A 153 25.36 6.57 -0.48
C LEU A 153 25.19 8.06 -0.11
N ILE A 154 26.06 8.61 0.74
CA ILE A 154 25.98 10.01 1.20
C ILE A 154 26.21 10.97 0.03
N LYS A 155 27.19 10.69 -0.81
CA LYS A 155 27.57 11.57 -1.92
C LYS A 155 26.51 11.62 -3.01
N ASP A 156 25.95 10.48 -3.39
CA ASP A 156 24.90 10.40 -4.41
C ASP A 156 23.97 9.20 -4.12
N PRO A 157 22.88 9.45 -3.35
CA PRO A 157 21.93 8.41 -3.01
C PRO A 157 21.30 7.77 -4.24
N SER A 158 20.98 8.56 -5.27
CA SER A 158 20.32 8.07 -6.48
C SER A 158 21.21 7.07 -7.23
N ASN A 159 22.48 7.42 -7.41
CA ASN A 159 23.47 6.54 -8.04
C ASN A 159 23.71 5.28 -7.19
N PHE A 160 23.83 5.41 -5.87
CA PHE A 160 23.99 4.25 -4.99
C PHE A 160 22.81 3.28 -5.10
N TRP A 161 21.57 3.77 -4.97
CA TRP A 161 20.40 2.92 -5.06
C TRP A 161 20.31 2.25 -6.44
N LEU A 162 20.48 3.02 -7.51
CA LEU A 162 20.31 2.52 -8.87
C LEU A 162 21.39 1.53 -9.29
N ARG A 163 22.66 1.84 -9.03
CA ARG A 163 23.80 1.13 -9.62
C ARG A 163 24.50 0.18 -8.64
N ILE A 164 24.27 0.31 -7.34
CA ILE A 164 24.91 -0.53 -6.31
C ILE A 164 23.87 -1.42 -5.61
N TYR A 165 22.84 -0.85 -5.01
CA TYR A 165 21.90 -1.61 -4.17
C TYR A 165 20.87 -2.41 -4.98
N LEU A 166 20.15 -1.78 -5.90
CA LEU A 166 19.08 -2.43 -6.67
C LEU A 166 19.54 -3.70 -7.41
N PRO A 167 20.73 -3.75 -8.05
CA PRO A 167 21.26 -4.97 -8.67
C PRO A 167 21.50 -6.13 -7.71
N ARG A 168 21.69 -5.86 -6.42
CA ARG A 168 21.89 -6.91 -5.39
C ARG A 168 20.57 -7.57 -5.02
N ILE A 169 19.49 -6.80 -4.93
CA ILE A 169 18.18 -7.29 -4.48
C ILE A 169 17.24 -7.68 -5.62
N PHE A 170 17.52 -7.27 -6.86
CA PHE A 170 16.75 -7.63 -8.05
C PHE A 170 17.70 -8.15 -9.14
N GLY A 171 17.61 -9.44 -9.46
CA GLY A 171 18.46 -10.03 -10.50
C GLY A 171 18.19 -9.47 -11.90
N ALA A 172 16.97 -8.98 -12.18
CA ALA A 172 16.66 -8.31 -13.43
C ALA A 172 17.49 -7.02 -13.63
N PHE A 173 18.05 -6.44 -12.57
CA PHE A 173 18.82 -5.19 -12.60
C PHE A 173 20.33 -5.41 -12.63
N LYS A 174 20.81 -6.64 -12.89
CA LYS A 174 22.25 -6.96 -12.96
C LYS A 174 23.08 -6.09 -13.93
N ALA A 175 22.45 -5.47 -14.92
CA ALA A 175 23.11 -4.60 -15.90
C ALA A 175 23.19 -3.12 -15.45
N PHE A 176 22.44 -2.70 -14.43
CA PHE A 176 22.42 -1.30 -14.00
C PHE A 176 23.78 -0.73 -13.57
N PRO A 177 24.75 -1.50 -13.01
CA PRO A 177 26.08 -0.96 -12.74
C PRO A 177 26.76 -0.34 -13.97
N GLN A 178 26.38 -0.77 -15.17
CA GLN A 178 26.92 -0.30 -16.47
C GLN A 178 26.26 0.99 -16.97
N LEU A 179 25.21 1.49 -16.32
CA LEU A 179 24.61 2.77 -16.68
C LEU A 179 25.63 3.91 -16.51
N PRO A 180 25.58 4.94 -17.36
CA PRO A 180 26.42 6.12 -17.19
C PRO A 180 26.10 6.82 -15.85
N PRO A 181 27.10 7.45 -15.22
CA PRO A 181 26.91 8.27 -14.03
C PRO A 181 26.11 9.55 -14.34
#